data_AF-A0A2N7UR21-F1
#
_entry.id   AF-A0A2N7UR21-F1
#
_cell.length_a   1.000
_cell.length_b   1.000
_cell.length_c   1.000
_cell.angle_alpha   90.00
_cell.angle_beta   90.00
_cell.angle_gamma   90.00
#
_symmetry.space_group_name_H-M   'P 1'
#
loop_
_entity.id
_entity.type
_entity.pdbx_description
1 polymer ?
#
loop_
_entity_poly.entity_id
_entity_poly.type
_entity_poly.pdbx_seq_one_letter_code
_entity_poly.pdbx_strand_id
1 'polypeptide(L)'
;MSGVMLGLVMAALMLMMSPVESQEEPLASLRAEREMAEARDAARLAALLEDRDTLQAALEQARQAHAEAQERVTPLLEQRQAQEAWREELDERQAEQGGDLAEVLETLAQHSGELRDDLAESWLTLGGSELPPRLDDIEVLRPEHLETLGDALLALTAETGRVVAFEAPVAAVDGQVAEREVVRVGDLGVFADGALLERGAEEGVLSTAARTPDKVSTLLRDFQAGENERLVLDPSGGQVIDALSRQPSLVERFHQGGAVGYVVVGLGIIGLLVALLQYAYLLRVSVAIRRQLRDLDQLRKDNPLGRVLLRFQALADDSVPEALEARLDEAVLAELPRLERGQPLVKLLAAVAPLLGLLGTVTGMIVTFQAITVFGTGDPQLMAGGISQALVTTVLGLITAVPLLFAQTALAGRSRHLAGVVEGQASAALAEQLEHRQPVSHPAGRLHRAATLA
;
A
#
# COMPACT_ATOMS: atom_id res chain seq x y z
N MET A 1 -94.64 -23.30 64.62
CA MET A 1 -95.30 -24.26 65.50
C MET A 1 -94.21 -25.10 66.16
N SER A 2 -93.48 -24.68 67.20
CA SER A 2 -93.85 -23.86 68.37
C SER A 2 -95.10 -24.35 69.11
N GLY A 3 -94.90 -24.92 70.31
CA GLY A 3 -95.88 -24.82 71.39
C GLY A 3 -96.72 -26.05 71.76
N VAL A 4 -96.15 -27.24 71.99
CA VAL A 4 -96.68 -28.19 73.00
C VAL A 4 -95.54 -28.75 73.84
N MET A 5 -94.95 -27.88 74.66
CA MET A 5 -94.26 -28.31 75.88
C MET A 5 -95.33 -28.52 76.98
N LEU A 6 -94.96 -29.19 78.07
CA LEU A 6 -95.54 -28.92 79.40
C LEU A 6 -96.93 -29.50 79.74
N GLY A 7 -97.36 -30.60 79.12
CA GLY A 7 -98.65 -31.25 79.44
C GLY A 7 -98.65 -32.29 80.56
N LEU A 8 -97.57 -33.06 80.74
CA LEU A 8 -97.62 -34.37 81.43
C LEU A 8 -96.53 -34.62 82.49
N VAL A 9 -96.03 -33.55 83.12
CA VAL A 9 -95.20 -33.63 84.35
C VAL A 9 -96.07 -33.62 85.63
N MET A 10 -97.40 -33.45 85.49
CA MET A 10 -98.33 -33.31 86.62
C MET A 10 -99.37 -34.45 86.76
N ALA A 11 -99.10 -35.60 86.13
CA ALA A 11 -99.57 -36.90 86.60
C ALA A 11 -98.39 -37.57 87.32
N ALA A 12 -98.15 -37.20 88.58
CA ALA A 12 -98.59 -38.00 89.72
C ALA A 12 -98.01 -39.43 89.65
N LEU A 13 -96.99 -39.82 90.44
CA LEU A 13 -96.64 -39.37 91.80
C LEU A 13 -97.81 -39.49 92.81
N MET A 14 -98.65 -40.51 92.64
CA MET A 14 -99.41 -41.17 93.72
C MET A 14 -99.87 -42.55 93.24
N LEU A 15 -99.96 -43.52 94.16
CA LEU A 15 -100.13 -44.97 93.92
C LEU A 15 -98.90 -45.60 93.21
N MET A 16 -97.89 -46.15 93.90
CA MET A 16 -97.87 -46.81 95.23
C MET A 16 -98.84 -48.00 95.34
N MET A 17 -98.30 -49.14 95.81
CA MET A 17 -98.97 -50.44 96.10
C MET A 17 -99.07 -51.44 94.92
N SER A 18 -97.96 -52.14 94.66
CA SER A 18 -97.74 -53.62 94.74
C SER A 18 -98.85 -54.61 94.27
N PRO A 19 -98.48 -55.83 93.79
CA PRO A 19 -97.77 -56.82 94.59
C PRO A 19 -96.37 -57.21 94.07
N VAL A 20 -95.57 -57.74 94.99
CA VAL A 20 -94.35 -58.51 94.70
C VAL A 20 -94.77 -59.97 94.49
N GLU A 21 -94.27 -60.62 93.44
CA GLU A 21 -94.26 -62.08 93.36
C GLU A 21 -92.92 -62.55 92.76
N SER A 22 -92.48 -63.73 93.21
CA SER A 22 -91.09 -64.23 93.31
C SER A 22 -90.20 -64.29 92.06
N GLN A 23 -88.88 -64.26 92.30
CA GLN A 23 -87.79 -64.36 91.31
C GLN A 23 -87.50 -65.82 90.86
N GLU A 24 -87.32 -66.04 89.54
CA GLU A 24 -86.56 -67.11 88.84
C GLU A 24 -86.68 -66.88 87.31
N GLU A 25 -85.76 -67.17 86.39
CA GLU A 25 -84.29 -67.43 86.42
C GLU A 25 -83.57 -66.44 85.47
N PRO A 26 -82.38 -65.89 85.80
CA PRO A 26 -81.54 -65.14 84.86
C PRO A 26 -80.50 -66.01 84.10
N LEU A 27 -80.59 -67.34 84.16
CA LEU A 27 -79.57 -68.26 83.63
C LEU A 27 -79.67 -68.57 82.13
N ALA A 28 -80.82 -68.30 81.49
CA ALA A 28 -81.04 -68.59 80.08
C ALA A 28 -80.33 -67.61 79.13
N SER A 29 -80.28 -66.32 79.46
CA SER A 29 -79.67 -65.27 78.61
C SER A 29 -78.14 -65.40 78.55
N LEU A 30 -77.49 -65.62 79.69
CA LEU A 30 -76.03 -65.76 79.78
C LEU A 30 -75.48 -66.99 79.05
N ARG A 31 -76.27 -68.07 78.90
CA ARG A 31 -75.90 -69.23 78.08
C ARG A 31 -75.92 -68.89 76.59
N ALA A 32 -77.00 -68.25 76.12
CA ALA A 32 -77.14 -67.86 74.72
C ALA A 32 -76.07 -66.83 74.28
N GLU A 33 -75.70 -65.88 75.14
CA GLU A 33 -74.61 -64.94 74.86
C GLU A 33 -73.24 -65.63 74.76
N ARG A 34 -72.99 -66.62 75.62
CA ARG A 34 -71.72 -67.38 75.64
C ARG A 34 -71.57 -68.29 74.42
N GLU A 35 -72.63 -69.00 74.03
CA GLU A 35 -72.65 -69.81 72.80
C GLU A 35 -72.44 -68.93 71.54
N MET A 36 -73.04 -67.73 71.50
CA MET A 36 -72.79 -66.75 70.43
C MET A 36 -71.38 -66.14 70.46
N ALA A 37 -70.69 -66.11 71.60
CA ALA A 37 -69.30 -65.67 71.68
C ALA A 37 -68.36 -66.78 71.18
N GLU A 38 -68.54 -68.01 71.67
CA GLU A 38 -67.76 -69.18 71.27
C GLU A 38 -67.94 -69.48 69.76
N ALA A 39 -69.15 -69.32 69.20
CA ALA A 39 -69.38 -69.42 67.76
C ALA A 39 -68.66 -68.35 66.93
N ARG A 40 -68.54 -67.10 67.44
CA ARG A 40 -67.80 -66.03 66.75
C ARG A 40 -66.28 -66.25 66.80
N ASP A 41 -65.76 -66.70 67.93
CA ASP A 41 -64.33 -66.97 68.07
C ASP A 41 -63.92 -68.23 67.29
N ALA A 42 -64.77 -69.27 67.25
CA ALA A 42 -64.59 -70.42 66.36
C ALA A 42 -64.61 -70.02 64.87
N ALA A 43 -65.55 -69.16 64.45
CA ALA A 43 -65.59 -68.65 63.08
C ALA A 43 -64.36 -67.79 62.73
N ARG A 44 -63.88 -66.96 63.66
CA ARG A 44 -62.66 -66.15 63.47
C ARG A 44 -61.41 -67.04 63.37
N LEU A 45 -61.34 -68.10 64.17
CA LEU A 45 -60.21 -69.04 64.16
C LEU A 45 -60.22 -69.94 62.92
N ALA A 46 -61.40 -70.32 62.42
CA ALA A 46 -61.56 -71.01 61.13
C ALA A 46 -61.10 -70.12 59.98
N ALA A 47 -61.54 -68.85 59.92
CA ALA A 47 -61.12 -67.90 58.90
C ALA A 47 -59.59 -67.68 58.89
N LEU A 48 -58.96 -67.58 60.06
CA LEU A 48 -57.49 -67.45 60.18
C LEU A 48 -56.71 -68.69 59.74
N LEU A 49 -57.30 -69.89 59.84
CA LEU A 49 -56.67 -71.13 59.35
C LEU A 49 -56.85 -71.27 57.83
N GLU A 50 -58.02 -70.91 57.30
CA GLU A 50 -58.30 -70.87 55.87
C GLU A 50 -57.38 -69.85 55.16
N ASP A 51 -57.16 -68.67 55.77
CA ASP A 51 -56.25 -67.64 55.26
C ASP A 51 -54.76 -68.06 55.33
N ARG A 52 -54.37 -68.94 56.25
CA ARG A 52 -53.00 -69.47 56.31
C ARG A 52 -52.69 -70.38 55.12
N ASP A 53 -53.62 -71.27 54.78
CA ASP A 53 -53.40 -72.26 53.73
C ASP A 53 -53.51 -71.60 52.33
N THR A 54 -54.33 -70.56 52.15
CA THR A 54 -54.31 -69.70 50.94
C THR A 54 -53.01 -68.89 50.83
N LEU A 55 -52.53 -68.29 51.92
CA LEU A 55 -51.24 -67.58 51.94
C LEU A 55 -50.06 -68.51 51.62
N GLN A 56 -50.10 -69.76 52.09
CA GLN A 56 -49.04 -70.73 51.80
C GLN A 56 -49.06 -71.18 50.33
N ALA A 57 -50.24 -71.40 49.74
CA ALA A 57 -50.38 -71.66 48.30
C ALA A 57 -49.91 -70.47 47.44
N ALA A 58 -50.25 -69.24 47.84
CA ALA A 58 -49.79 -68.02 47.17
C ALA A 58 -48.25 -67.84 47.28
N LEU A 59 -47.65 -68.21 48.41
CA LEU A 59 -46.20 -68.18 48.61
C LEU A 59 -45.48 -69.21 47.71
N GLU A 60 -46.02 -70.42 47.56
CA GLU A 60 -45.49 -71.44 46.66
C GLU A 60 -45.64 -71.04 45.20
N GLN A 61 -46.79 -70.48 44.80
CA GLN A 61 -46.98 -69.93 43.46
C GLN A 61 -46.01 -68.78 43.16
N ALA A 62 -45.78 -67.87 44.12
CA ALA A 62 -44.81 -66.78 43.98
C ALA A 62 -43.36 -67.29 43.88
N ARG A 63 -42.99 -68.33 44.64
CA ARG A 63 -41.68 -68.98 44.54
C ARG A 63 -41.47 -69.67 43.19
N GLN A 64 -42.48 -70.36 42.68
CA GLN A 64 -42.43 -71.00 41.37
C GLN A 64 -42.32 -69.97 40.24
N ALA A 65 -43.15 -68.91 40.27
CA ALA A 65 -43.07 -67.82 39.30
C ALA A 65 -41.70 -67.09 39.34
N HIS A 66 -41.09 -66.95 40.52
CA HIS A 66 -39.74 -66.40 40.67
C HIS A 66 -38.67 -67.34 40.07
N ALA A 67 -38.76 -68.64 40.30
CA ALA A 67 -37.84 -69.62 39.72
C ALA A 67 -37.91 -69.63 38.18
N GLU A 68 -39.13 -69.68 37.60
CA GLU A 68 -39.32 -69.60 36.15
C GLU A 68 -38.87 -68.26 35.54
N ALA A 69 -38.95 -67.16 36.31
CA ALA A 69 -38.42 -65.87 35.89
C ALA A 69 -36.88 -65.85 35.93
N GLN A 70 -36.25 -66.44 36.95
CA GLN A 70 -34.79 -66.57 37.04
C GLN A 70 -34.23 -67.43 35.90
N GLU A 71 -34.85 -68.57 35.58
CA GLU A 71 -34.45 -69.41 34.44
C GLU A 71 -34.54 -68.68 33.10
N ARG A 72 -35.48 -67.74 32.94
CA ARG A 72 -35.59 -66.90 31.74
C ARG A 72 -34.57 -65.75 31.69
N VAL A 73 -34.20 -65.18 32.85
CA VAL A 73 -33.28 -64.04 32.91
C VAL A 73 -31.83 -64.45 32.59
N THR A 74 -31.36 -65.59 33.07
CA THR A 74 -29.97 -66.05 32.87
C THR A 74 -29.54 -66.09 31.39
N PRO A 75 -30.23 -66.81 30.46
CA PRO A 75 -29.82 -66.85 29.06
C PRO A 75 -30.01 -65.51 28.33
N LEU A 76 -30.94 -64.66 28.78
CA LEU A 76 -31.10 -63.30 28.24
C LEU A 76 -29.96 -62.36 28.65
N LEU A 77 -29.38 -62.55 29.84
CA LEU A 77 -28.17 -61.83 30.27
C LEU A 77 -26.95 -62.31 29.47
N GLU A 78 -26.79 -63.62 29.29
CA GLU A 78 -25.71 -64.19 28.46
C GLU A 78 -25.81 -63.71 26.99
N GLN A 79 -27.02 -63.70 26.42
CA GLN A 79 -27.24 -63.18 25.07
C GLN A 79 -26.94 -61.68 24.97
N ARG A 80 -27.32 -60.88 25.99
CA ARG A 80 -26.99 -59.46 26.02
C ARG A 80 -25.48 -59.23 26.10
N GLN A 81 -24.79 -59.93 26.98
CA GLN A 81 -23.32 -59.83 27.12
C GLN A 81 -22.60 -60.21 25.83
N ALA A 82 -23.06 -61.26 25.13
CA ALA A 82 -22.52 -61.63 23.82
C ALA A 82 -22.78 -60.56 22.74
N GLN A 83 -23.93 -59.88 22.78
CA GLN A 83 -24.24 -58.75 21.88
C GLN A 83 -23.44 -57.49 22.23
N GLU A 84 -23.21 -57.22 23.51
CA GLU A 84 -22.38 -56.10 23.99
C GLU A 84 -20.93 -56.30 23.54
N ALA A 85 -20.33 -57.47 23.81
CA ALA A 85 -18.98 -57.80 23.36
C ALA A 85 -18.82 -57.78 21.81
N TRP A 86 -19.82 -58.27 21.07
CA TRP A 86 -19.80 -58.20 19.60
C TRP A 86 -19.90 -56.76 19.06
N ARG A 87 -20.59 -55.87 19.78
CA ARG A 87 -20.63 -54.44 19.46
C ARG A 87 -19.31 -53.77 19.78
N GLU A 88 -18.73 -54.03 20.95
CA GLU A 88 -17.42 -53.52 21.33
C GLU A 88 -16.34 -53.92 20.30
N GLU A 89 -16.29 -55.18 19.85
CA GLU A 89 -15.33 -55.62 18.82
C GLU A 89 -15.61 -55.02 17.43
N LEU A 90 -16.87 -54.68 17.10
CA LEU A 90 -17.21 -53.93 15.89
C LEU A 90 -16.78 -52.46 15.99
N ASP A 91 -17.06 -51.82 17.13
CA ASP A 91 -16.71 -50.43 17.41
C ASP A 91 -15.19 -50.25 17.46
N GLU A 92 -14.43 -51.20 18.04
CA GLU A 92 -12.96 -51.23 18.00
C GLU A 92 -12.43 -51.36 16.56
N ARG A 93 -12.93 -52.31 15.77
CA ARG A 93 -12.51 -52.44 14.35
C ARG A 93 -12.84 -51.21 13.53
N GLN A 94 -13.98 -50.57 13.79
CA GLN A 94 -14.37 -49.34 13.12
C GLN A 94 -13.50 -48.16 13.59
N ALA A 95 -13.07 -48.11 14.85
CA ALA A 95 -12.13 -47.11 15.34
C ALA A 95 -10.72 -47.28 14.72
N GLU A 96 -10.21 -48.52 14.67
CA GLU A 96 -8.90 -48.83 14.05
C GLU A 96 -8.86 -48.50 12.55
N GLN A 97 -9.93 -48.79 11.80
CA GLN A 97 -9.97 -48.54 10.35
C GLN A 97 -10.47 -47.13 9.98
N GLY A 98 -11.29 -46.53 10.84
CA GLY A 98 -11.94 -45.24 10.61
C GLY A 98 -11.14 -44.05 11.13
N GLY A 99 -10.33 -44.21 12.18
CA GLY A 99 -9.54 -43.12 12.77
C GLY A 99 -8.55 -42.51 11.77
N ASP A 100 -7.65 -43.33 11.24
CA ASP A 100 -6.64 -42.92 10.25
C ASP A 100 -7.28 -42.28 8.99
N LEU A 101 -8.41 -42.82 8.53
CA LEU A 101 -9.10 -42.29 7.35
C LEU A 101 -9.85 -40.99 7.64
N ALA A 102 -10.45 -40.85 8.84
CA ALA A 102 -11.12 -39.63 9.25
C ALA A 102 -10.13 -38.46 9.39
N GLU A 103 -8.95 -38.68 9.99
CA GLU A 103 -7.90 -37.66 10.09
C GLU A 103 -7.41 -37.19 8.71
N VAL A 104 -7.23 -38.12 7.76
CA VAL A 104 -6.86 -37.81 6.38
C VAL A 104 -7.97 -37.04 5.65
N LEU A 105 -9.24 -37.40 5.85
CA LEU A 105 -10.39 -36.73 5.23
C LEU A 105 -10.64 -35.33 5.82
N GLU A 106 -10.46 -35.15 7.13
CA GLU A 106 -10.52 -33.84 7.79
C GLU A 106 -9.39 -32.93 7.28
N THR A 107 -8.16 -33.45 7.23
CA THR A 107 -7.00 -32.73 6.67
C THR A 107 -7.25 -32.34 5.20
N LEU A 108 -7.82 -33.24 4.39
CA LEU A 108 -8.15 -32.98 2.99
C LEU A 108 -9.24 -31.93 2.85
N ALA A 109 -10.29 -31.98 3.67
CA ALA A 109 -11.37 -30.99 3.66
C ALA A 109 -10.84 -29.59 4.02
N GLN A 110 -10.00 -29.49 5.06
CA GLN A 110 -9.35 -28.23 5.44
C GLN A 110 -8.50 -27.65 4.30
N HIS A 111 -7.55 -28.43 3.75
CA HIS A 111 -6.68 -27.95 2.67
C HIS A 111 -7.44 -27.65 1.38
N SER A 112 -8.56 -28.36 1.11
CA SER A 112 -9.45 -28.05 0.00
C SER A 112 -10.21 -26.74 0.22
N GLY A 113 -10.59 -26.42 1.46
CA GLY A 113 -11.18 -25.14 1.83
C GLY A 113 -10.19 -23.98 1.68
N GLU A 114 -8.98 -24.14 2.22
CA GLU A 114 -7.87 -23.18 2.08
C GLU A 114 -7.54 -22.91 0.61
N LEU A 115 -7.33 -23.96 -0.21
CA LEU A 115 -7.08 -23.84 -1.65
C LEU A 115 -8.23 -23.15 -2.40
N ARG A 116 -9.48 -23.44 -2.02
CA ARG A 116 -10.65 -22.81 -2.65
C ARG A 116 -10.71 -21.31 -2.33
N ASP A 117 -10.33 -20.91 -1.12
CA ASP A 117 -10.34 -19.51 -0.70
C ASP A 117 -9.19 -18.72 -1.36
N ASP A 118 -8.00 -19.31 -1.50
CA ASP A 118 -6.92 -18.78 -2.36
C ASP A 118 -7.38 -18.62 -3.82
N LEU A 119 -8.10 -19.62 -4.37
CA LEU A 119 -8.67 -19.58 -5.72
C LEU A 119 -9.82 -18.56 -5.87
N ALA A 120 -10.46 -18.12 -4.78
CA ALA A 120 -11.47 -17.05 -4.85
C ALA A 120 -10.80 -15.68 -5.06
N GLU A 121 -9.60 -15.48 -4.52
CA GLU A 121 -8.78 -14.28 -4.76
C GLU A 121 -8.08 -14.31 -6.14
N SER A 122 -7.89 -15.48 -6.73
CA SER A 122 -7.36 -15.71 -8.09
C SER A 122 -8.22 -15.13 -9.21
N TRP A 123 -7.58 -14.53 -10.22
CA TRP A 123 -8.22 -13.92 -11.39
C TRP A 123 -8.96 -14.92 -12.28
N LEU A 124 -8.68 -16.22 -12.13
CA LEU A 124 -9.29 -17.31 -12.90
C LEU A 124 -10.82 -17.34 -12.79
N THR A 125 -11.38 -16.89 -11.66
CA THR A 125 -12.83 -16.80 -11.43
C THR A 125 -13.53 -15.74 -12.30
N LEU A 126 -12.82 -14.72 -12.77
CA LEU A 126 -13.37 -13.70 -13.66
C LEU A 126 -13.61 -14.28 -15.06
N GLY A 127 -14.79 -14.03 -15.62
CA GLY A 127 -15.18 -14.54 -16.94
C GLY A 127 -15.93 -15.89 -16.91
N GLY A 128 -16.29 -16.40 -15.72
CA GLY A 128 -17.26 -17.49 -15.58
C GLY A 128 -16.71 -18.87 -15.24
N SER A 129 -15.50 -18.97 -14.69
CA SER A 129 -14.97 -20.23 -14.14
C SER A 129 -15.54 -20.45 -12.72
N GLU A 130 -16.14 -21.62 -12.48
CA GLU A 130 -16.68 -21.97 -11.17
C GLU A 130 -15.56 -22.40 -10.20
N LEU A 131 -15.71 -22.06 -8.92
CA LEU A 131 -14.84 -22.53 -7.85
C LEU A 131 -15.15 -23.99 -7.50
N PRO A 132 -14.16 -24.78 -7.03
CA PRO A 132 -14.42 -26.12 -6.53
C PRO A 132 -15.39 -26.11 -5.34
N PRO A 133 -16.12 -27.22 -5.10
CA PRO A 133 -17.01 -27.35 -3.96
C PRO A 133 -16.22 -27.28 -2.64
N ARG A 134 -16.83 -26.70 -1.60
CA ARG A 134 -16.33 -26.83 -0.23
C ARG A 134 -16.57 -28.26 0.26
N LEU A 135 -15.50 -28.92 0.68
CA LEU A 135 -15.54 -30.28 1.21
C LEU A 135 -15.80 -30.30 2.73
N ASP A 136 -15.47 -29.20 3.41
CA ASP A 136 -15.73 -28.90 4.82
C ASP A 136 -17.23 -28.71 5.13
N ASP A 137 -18.04 -28.29 4.16
CA ASP A 137 -19.51 -28.19 4.27
C ASP A 137 -20.23 -29.56 4.18
N ILE A 138 -19.52 -30.67 3.94
CA ILE A 138 -20.10 -31.98 3.62
C ILE A 138 -19.98 -32.96 4.80
N GLU A 139 -21.10 -33.28 5.47
CA GLU A 139 -21.16 -34.22 6.60
C GLU A 139 -20.59 -35.62 6.31
N VAL A 140 -20.70 -36.10 5.06
CA VAL A 140 -20.18 -37.41 4.63
C VAL A 140 -19.51 -37.29 3.27
N LEU A 141 -18.17 -37.26 3.27
CA LEU A 141 -17.36 -37.32 2.07
C LEU A 141 -17.57 -38.64 1.31
N ARG A 142 -17.63 -38.55 -0.02
CA ARG A 142 -17.83 -39.69 -0.94
C ARG A 142 -16.89 -39.54 -2.14
N PRO A 143 -16.57 -40.62 -2.87
CA PRO A 143 -15.66 -40.56 -4.02
C PRO A 143 -16.08 -39.53 -5.07
N GLU A 144 -17.38 -39.36 -5.31
CA GLU A 144 -17.91 -38.45 -6.34
C GLU A 144 -17.60 -36.98 -6.03
N HIS A 145 -17.47 -36.61 -4.74
CA HIS A 145 -17.06 -35.25 -4.34
C HIS A 145 -15.58 -35.00 -4.66
N LEU A 146 -14.73 -36.02 -4.55
CA LEU A 146 -13.30 -35.96 -4.87
C LEU A 146 -13.08 -35.91 -6.39
N GLU A 147 -13.88 -36.65 -7.16
CA GLU A 147 -13.91 -36.56 -8.63
C GLU A 147 -14.32 -35.15 -9.07
N THR A 148 -15.39 -34.59 -8.48
CA THR A 148 -15.86 -33.22 -8.78
C THR A 148 -14.79 -32.16 -8.45
N LEU A 149 -14.09 -32.29 -7.32
CA LEU A 149 -12.95 -31.43 -6.98
C LEU A 149 -11.83 -31.55 -8.01
N GLY A 150 -11.48 -32.77 -8.42
CA GLY A 150 -10.47 -33.03 -9.44
C GLY A 150 -10.79 -32.39 -10.79
N ASP A 151 -12.03 -32.57 -11.27
CA ASP A 151 -12.51 -31.99 -12.53
C ASP A 151 -12.51 -30.45 -12.48
N ALA A 152 -12.94 -29.85 -11.37
CA ALA A 152 -12.90 -28.40 -11.17
C ALA A 152 -11.46 -27.84 -11.19
N LEU A 153 -10.52 -28.50 -10.49
CA LEU A 153 -9.11 -28.11 -10.49
C LEU A 153 -8.46 -28.29 -11.86
N LEU A 154 -8.81 -29.34 -12.62
CA LEU A 154 -8.35 -29.53 -14.00
C LEU A 154 -8.90 -28.45 -14.95
N ALA A 155 -10.16 -28.05 -14.79
CA ALA A 155 -10.76 -26.96 -15.54
C ALA A 155 -10.05 -25.62 -15.25
N LEU A 156 -9.86 -25.27 -13.98
CA LEU A 156 -9.11 -24.07 -13.58
C LEU A 156 -7.65 -24.10 -14.06
N THR A 157 -7.00 -25.26 -14.01
CA THR A 157 -5.65 -25.45 -14.57
C THR A 157 -5.63 -25.14 -16.07
N ALA A 158 -6.63 -25.55 -16.84
CA ALA A 158 -6.73 -25.21 -18.26
C ALA A 158 -6.95 -23.70 -18.51
N GLU A 159 -7.63 -23.00 -17.60
CA GLU A 159 -7.82 -21.54 -17.66
C GLU A 159 -6.53 -20.74 -17.39
N THR A 160 -5.59 -21.27 -16.58
CA THR A 160 -4.28 -20.59 -16.34
C THR A 160 -3.49 -20.28 -17.62
N GLY A 161 -3.68 -21.09 -18.67
CA GLY A 161 -3.01 -20.92 -19.97
C GLY A 161 -3.81 -20.11 -21.00
N ARG A 162 -4.99 -19.60 -20.65
CA ARG A 162 -5.90 -18.93 -21.59
C ARG A 162 -5.85 -17.41 -21.48
N VAL A 163 -5.85 -16.75 -22.63
CA VAL A 163 -6.15 -15.33 -22.76
C VAL A 163 -7.61 -15.22 -23.20
N VAL A 164 -8.42 -14.51 -22.43
CA VAL A 164 -9.87 -14.37 -22.66
C VAL A 164 -10.23 -12.89 -22.61
N ALA A 165 -10.96 -12.41 -23.61
CA ALA A 165 -11.58 -11.10 -23.64
C ALA A 165 -13.09 -11.23 -23.35
N PHE A 166 -13.62 -10.40 -22.46
CA PHE A 166 -15.04 -10.36 -22.10
C PHE A 166 -15.45 -8.96 -21.64
N GLU A 167 -16.73 -8.62 -21.73
CA GLU A 167 -17.27 -7.38 -21.18
C GLU A 167 -17.44 -7.50 -19.65
N ALA A 168 -16.99 -6.49 -18.91
CA ALA A 168 -17.21 -6.38 -17.47
C ALA A 168 -17.29 -4.92 -16.99
N PRO A 169 -17.97 -4.66 -15.85
CA PRO A 169 -18.04 -3.32 -15.26
C PRO A 169 -16.68 -2.92 -14.68
N VAL A 170 -16.08 -1.86 -15.24
CA VAL A 170 -14.83 -1.26 -14.79
C VAL A 170 -15.06 0.15 -14.25
N ALA A 171 -14.74 0.35 -12.97
CA ALA A 171 -14.64 1.63 -12.31
C ALA A 171 -13.36 2.37 -12.74
N ALA A 172 -13.51 3.51 -13.40
CA ALA A 172 -12.40 4.38 -13.77
C ALA A 172 -11.90 5.24 -12.59
N VAL A 173 -10.74 5.89 -12.77
CA VAL A 173 -10.10 6.76 -11.76
C VAL A 173 -10.99 7.94 -11.30
N ASP A 174 -11.99 8.34 -12.09
CA ASP A 174 -12.98 9.37 -11.73
C ASP A 174 -14.21 8.81 -10.98
N GLY A 175 -14.25 7.51 -10.71
CA GLY A 175 -15.35 6.81 -10.06
C GLY A 175 -16.50 6.41 -10.98
N GLN A 176 -16.42 6.66 -12.29
CA GLN A 176 -17.46 6.21 -13.23
C GLN A 176 -17.27 4.72 -13.55
N VAL A 177 -18.30 3.92 -13.27
CA VAL A 177 -18.38 2.52 -13.68
C VAL A 177 -19.00 2.44 -15.08
N ALA A 178 -18.33 1.74 -15.99
CA ALA A 178 -18.82 1.45 -17.33
C ALA A 178 -18.42 0.03 -17.74
N GLU A 179 -19.27 -0.64 -18.52
CA GLU A 179 -18.89 -1.88 -19.22
C GLU A 179 -17.73 -1.59 -20.19
N ARG A 180 -16.72 -2.46 -20.17
CA ARG A 180 -15.57 -2.41 -21.08
C ARG A 180 -15.14 -3.81 -21.45
N GLU A 181 -14.52 -3.94 -22.63
CA GLU A 181 -13.77 -5.13 -23.02
C GLU A 181 -12.52 -5.27 -22.13
N VAL A 182 -12.56 -6.27 -21.26
CA VAL A 182 -11.49 -6.65 -20.33
C VAL A 182 -10.77 -7.88 -20.86
N VAL A 183 -9.44 -7.84 -20.85
CA VAL A 183 -8.57 -8.97 -21.20
C VAL A 183 -7.97 -9.57 -19.93
N ARG A 184 -8.30 -10.83 -19.64
CA ARG A 184 -7.69 -11.66 -18.58
C ARG A 184 -6.66 -12.58 -19.19
N VAL A 185 -5.45 -12.62 -18.63
CA VAL A 185 -4.38 -13.54 -19.03
C VAL A 185 -4.12 -14.54 -17.90
N GLY A 186 -4.78 -15.71 -17.98
CA GLY A 186 -4.71 -16.73 -16.93
C GLY A 186 -4.97 -16.15 -15.53
N ASP A 187 -4.05 -16.44 -14.61
CA ASP A 187 -3.99 -15.83 -13.27
C ASP A 187 -2.88 -14.76 -13.14
N LEU A 188 -2.40 -14.24 -14.27
CA LEU A 188 -1.18 -13.42 -14.33
C LEU A 188 -1.48 -11.92 -14.37
N GLY A 189 -2.73 -11.56 -14.68
CA GLY A 189 -3.21 -10.18 -14.63
C GLY A 189 -4.41 -9.94 -15.54
N VAL A 190 -5.01 -8.77 -15.33
CA VAL A 190 -6.22 -8.30 -16.01
C VAL A 190 -6.00 -6.85 -16.45
N PHE A 191 -6.44 -6.48 -17.65
CA PHE A 191 -6.29 -5.13 -18.19
C PHE A 191 -7.40 -4.76 -19.17
N ALA A 192 -7.62 -3.45 -19.35
CA ALA A 192 -8.50 -2.87 -20.36
C ALA A 192 -7.96 -1.50 -20.81
N ASP A 193 -8.06 -1.15 -22.09
CA ASP A 193 -7.58 0.13 -22.67
C ASP A 193 -6.08 0.44 -22.40
N GLY A 194 -5.29 -0.60 -22.08
CA GLY A 194 -3.91 -0.46 -21.63
C GLY A 194 -3.75 0.11 -20.21
N ALA A 195 -4.79 0.07 -19.39
CA ALA A 195 -4.69 0.16 -17.94
C ALA A 195 -4.78 -1.24 -17.34
N LEU A 196 -3.90 -1.55 -16.40
CA LEU A 196 -4.07 -2.71 -15.53
C LEU A 196 -5.29 -2.52 -14.63
N LEU A 197 -5.98 -3.61 -14.32
CA LEU A 197 -7.12 -3.62 -13.43
C LEU A 197 -6.78 -4.27 -12.10
N GLU A 198 -7.44 -3.79 -11.05
CA GLU A 198 -7.42 -4.30 -9.69
C GLU A 198 -8.84 -4.78 -9.32
N ARG A 199 -9.01 -5.54 -8.23
CA ARG A 199 -10.34 -5.86 -7.71
C ARG A 199 -10.97 -4.59 -7.11
N GLY A 200 -12.22 -4.30 -7.48
CA GLY A 200 -12.97 -3.20 -6.90
C GLY A 200 -13.42 -3.47 -5.47
N ALA A 201 -14.03 -2.47 -4.84
CA ALA A 201 -14.62 -2.60 -3.50
C ALA A 201 -15.96 -3.36 -3.51
N GLU A 202 -16.59 -3.51 -4.67
CA GLU A 202 -17.83 -4.28 -4.87
C GLU A 202 -17.50 -5.58 -5.63
N GLU A 203 -18.11 -6.68 -5.19
CA GLU A 203 -17.89 -8.00 -5.77
C GLU A 203 -18.34 -8.04 -7.24
N GLY A 204 -17.45 -8.47 -8.13
CA GLY A 204 -17.68 -8.49 -9.58
C GLY A 204 -17.40 -7.17 -10.31
N VAL A 205 -17.11 -6.07 -9.61
CA VAL A 205 -16.69 -4.79 -10.22
C VAL A 205 -15.16 -4.68 -10.19
N LEU A 206 -14.56 -4.39 -11.35
CA LEU A 206 -13.11 -4.15 -11.46
C LEU A 206 -12.81 -2.66 -11.31
N SER A 207 -11.60 -2.31 -10.87
CA SER A 207 -11.13 -0.93 -10.78
C SER A 207 -9.90 -0.72 -11.66
N THR A 208 -9.75 0.45 -12.27
CA THR A 208 -8.49 0.80 -12.96
C THR A 208 -7.40 1.06 -11.93
N ALA A 209 -6.26 0.36 -12.05
CA ALA A 209 -5.09 0.55 -11.20
C ALA A 209 -4.65 2.03 -11.19
N ALA A 210 -4.28 2.54 -10.00
CA ALA A 210 -4.04 3.97 -9.79
C ALA A 210 -2.97 4.57 -10.73
N ARG A 211 -2.01 3.76 -11.19
CA ARG A 211 -1.08 4.10 -12.28
C ARG A 211 -0.48 2.87 -12.94
N THR A 212 -0.80 2.66 -14.21
CA THR A 212 -0.05 1.73 -15.07
C THR A 212 1.18 2.46 -15.65
N PRO A 213 2.41 1.91 -15.55
CA PRO A 213 3.60 2.56 -16.12
C PRO A 213 3.50 2.73 -17.64
N ASP A 214 3.88 3.90 -18.19
CA ASP A 214 3.67 4.25 -19.61
C ASP A 214 4.08 3.15 -20.60
N LYS A 215 5.27 2.55 -20.40
CA LYS A 215 5.79 1.46 -21.25
C LYS A 215 4.92 0.21 -21.22
N VAL A 216 4.34 -0.11 -20.06
CA VAL A 216 3.40 -1.23 -19.90
C VAL A 216 2.08 -0.86 -20.55
N SER A 217 1.58 0.36 -20.34
CA SER A 217 0.31 0.83 -20.90
C SER A 217 0.27 0.77 -22.42
N THR A 218 1.36 1.17 -23.11
CA THR A 218 1.47 0.99 -24.57
C THR A 218 1.45 -0.49 -24.95
N LEU A 219 2.29 -1.33 -24.34
CA LEU A 219 2.37 -2.76 -24.68
C LEU A 219 1.03 -3.50 -24.48
N LEU A 220 0.27 -3.15 -23.43
CA LEU A 220 -1.06 -3.71 -23.17
C LEU A 220 -2.09 -3.25 -24.22
N ARG A 221 -2.05 -1.98 -24.65
CA ARG A 221 -2.89 -1.48 -25.74
C ARG A 221 -2.57 -2.15 -27.07
N ASP A 222 -1.29 -2.24 -27.41
CA ASP A 222 -0.83 -2.91 -28.64
C ASP A 222 -1.20 -4.41 -28.63
N PHE A 223 -1.21 -5.05 -27.46
CA PHE A 223 -1.65 -6.44 -27.30
C PHE A 223 -3.17 -6.60 -27.44
N GLN A 224 -3.98 -5.76 -26.78
CA GLN A 224 -5.45 -5.78 -26.93
C GLN A 224 -5.88 -5.49 -28.38
N ALA A 225 -5.17 -4.60 -29.08
CA ALA A 225 -5.40 -4.31 -30.49
C ALA A 225 -4.90 -5.41 -31.46
N GLY A 226 -4.19 -6.43 -30.97
CA GLY A 226 -3.59 -7.49 -31.80
C GLY A 226 -2.38 -7.05 -32.63
N GLU A 227 -1.79 -5.88 -32.33
CA GLU A 227 -0.60 -5.35 -33.00
C GLU A 227 0.72 -5.97 -32.46
N ASN A 228 0.68 -6.54 -31.25
CA ASN A 228 1.85 -7.09 -30.56
C ASN A 228 1.51 -8.34 -29.72
N GLU A 229 2.27 -9.42 -29.90
CA GLU A 229 2.09 -10.70 -29.15
C GLU A 229 2.80 -10.71 -27.79
N ARG A 230 3.48 -9.63 -27.38
CA ARG A 230 4.30 -9.57 -26.15
C ARG A 230 3.56 -8.91 -25.00
N LEU A 231 3.38 -9.65 -23.91
CA LEU A 231 2.87 -9.15 -22.65
C LEU A 231 4.02 -8.86 -21.65
N VAL A 232 3.79 -7.95 -20.71
CA VAL A 232 4.62 -7.78 -19.51
C VAL A 232 3.99 -8.58 -18.37
N LEU A 233 4.79 -9.39 -17.68
CA LEU A 233 4.35 -10.25 -16.60
C LEU A 233 5.02 -9.82 -15.29
N ASP A 234 4.23 -9.70 -14.22
CA ASP A 234 4.73 -9.49 -12.86
C ASP A 234 4.66 -10.79 -12.06
N PRO A 235 5.78 -11.51 -11.87
CA PRO A 235 5.79 -12.77 -11.14
C PRO A 235 5.59 -12.60 -9.62
N SER A 236 5.44 -11.37 -9.12
CA SER A 236 5.13 -11.08 -7.70
C SER A 236 3.63 -10.89 -7.42
N GLY A 237 2.76 -11.12 -8.41
CA GLY A 237 1.31 -10.94 -8.24
C GLY A 237 0.88 -9.47 -8.12
N GLY A 238 1.63 -8.56 -8.75
CA GLY A 238 1.33 -7.12 -8.78
C GLY A 238 2.13 -6.24 -7.83
N GLN A 239 2.94 -6.81 -6.92
CA GLN A 239 3.73 -6.02 -5.97
C GLN A 239 4.81 -5.17 -6.66
N VAL A 240 5.43 -5.66 -7.74
CA VAL A 240 6.40 -4.89 -8.52
C VAL A 240 5.70 -3.80 -9.32
N ILE A 241 4.52 -4.07 -9.87
CA ILE A 241 3.72 -3.06 -10.56
C ILE A 241 3.27 -1.96 -9.59
N ASP A 242 2.77 -2.28 -8.41
CA ASP A 242 2.43 -1.30 -7.36
C ASP A 242 3.67 -0.52 -6.89
N ALA A 243 4.82 -1.18 -6.70
CA ALA A 243 6.06 -0.50 -6.38
C ALA A 243 6.52 0.46 -7.50
N LEU A 244 6.24 0.14 -8.78
CA LEU A 244 6.52 0.99 -9.94
C LEU A 244 5.49 2.11 -10.11
N SER A 245 4.21 1.87 -9.80
CA SER A 245 3.12 2.85 -9.84
C SER A 245 3.41 4.02 -8.89
N ARG A 246 3.99 3.70 -7.72
CA ARG A 246 4.41 4.67 -6.69
C ARG A 246 5.70 5.43 -7.02
N GLN A 247 6.43 5.07 -8.07
CA GLN A 247 7.65 5.81 -8.44
C GLN A 247 7.31 7.14 -9.12
N PRO A 248 7.77 8.29 -8.60
CA PRO A 248 7.49 9.58 -9.22
C PRO A 248 8.28 9.73 -10.52
N SER A 249 7.60 10.18 -11.56
CA SER A 249 8.17 10.49 -12.88
C SER A 249 9.17 11.65 -12.80
N LEU A 250 9.97 11.89 -13.85
CA LEU A 250 10.90 13.03 -13.87
C LEU A 250 10.18 14.39 -13.74
N VAL A 251 8.99 14.49 -14.32
CA VAL A 251 8.14 15.69 -14.26
C VAL A 251 7.56 15.85 -12.85
N GLU A 252 7.07 14.78 -12.24
CA GLU A 252 6.57 14.80 -10.85
C GLU A 252 7.67 15.13 -9.85
N ARG A 253 8.88 14.57 -10.01
CA ARG A 253 10.04 14.96 -9.21
C ARG A 253 10.28 16.46 -9.31
N PHE A 254 10.28 17.03 -10.52
CA PHE A 254 10.40 18.48 -10.68
C PHE A 254 9.31 19.26 -9.93
N HIS A 255 8.05 18.82 -10.00
CA HIS A 255 6.94 19.40 -9.21
C HIS A 255 7.12 19.25 -7.69
N GLN A 256 7.69 18.14 -7.20
CA GLN A 256 8.03 17.95 -5.78
C GLN A 256 9.05 18.99 -5.28
N GLY A 257 9.84 19.61 -6.15
CA GLY A 257 10.71 20.74 -5.79
C GLY A 257 9.95 21.98 -5.28
N GLY A 258 8.63 22.04 -5.47
CA GLY A 258 7.77 23.10 -4.96
C GLY A 258 8.19 24.51 -5.43
N ALA A 259 7.67 25.53 -4.74
CA ALA A 259 7.91 26.94 -5.10
C ALA A 259 9.40 27.30 -5.19
N VAL A 260 10.25 26.74 -4.31
CA VAL A 260 11.69 26.99 -4.33
C VAL A 260 12.35 26.38 -5.57
N GLY A 261 12.00 25.15 -5.94
CA GLY A 261 12.49 24.48 -7.15
C GLY A 261 12.17 25.27 -8.42
N TYR A 262 10.95 25.80 -8.54
CA TYR A 262 10.57 26.69 -9.65
C TYR A 262 11.40 27.96 -9.72
N VAL A 263 11.64 28.63 -8.58
CA VAL A 263 12.46 29.85 -8.52
C VAL A 263 13.91 29.55 -8.93
N VAL A 264 14.49 28.45 -8.44
CA VAL A 264 15.84 27.99 -8.83
C VAL A 264 15.94 27.81 -10.35
N VAL A 265 15.03 27.05 -10.96
CA VAL A 265 15.08 26.78 -12.40
C VAL A 265 14.77 28.02 -13.24
N GLY A 266 13.86 28.89 -12.80
CA GLY A 266 13.61 30.19 -13.45
C GLY A 266 14.84 31.09 -13.47
N LEU A 267 15.53 31.23 -12.32
CA LEU A 267 16.80 31.94 -12.22
C LEU A 267 17.90 31.29 -13.08
N GLY A 268 17.90 29.95 -13.16
CA GLY A 268 18.76 29.18 -14.04
C GLY A 268 18.59 29.52 -15.53
N ILE A 269 17.35 29.51 -16.00
CA ILE A 269 17.00 29.86 -17.39
C ILE A 269 17.41 31.31 -17.70
N ILE A 270 17.14 32.26 -16.79
CA ILE A 270 17.56 33.66 -16.95
C ILE A 270 19.09 33.77 -17.03
N GLY A 271 19.81 33.10 -16.13
CA GLY A 271 21.28 33.10 -16.13
C GLY A 271 21.87 32.51 -17.40
N LEU A 272 21.32 31.39 -17.89
CA LEU A 272 21.76 30.73 -19.11
C LEU A 272 21.47 31.58 -20.35
N LEU A 273 20.31 32.25 -20.39
CA LEU A 273 19.96 33.18 -21.46
C LEU A 273 20.91 34.39 -21.51
N VAL A 274 21.20 35.01 -20.35
CA VAL A 274 22.19 36.11 -20.27
C VAL A 274 23.57 35.63 -20.69
N ALA A 275 23.98 34.42 -20.29
CA ALA A 275 25.25 33.84 -20.70
C ALA A 275 25.32 33.62 -22.22
N LEU A 276 24.27 33.06 -22.82
CA LEU A 276 24.17 32.83 -24.26
C LEU A 276 24.25 34.15 -25.05
N LEU A 277 23.51 35.17 -24.62
CA LEU A 277 23.49 36.49 -25.25
C LEU A 277 24.86 37.19 -25.16
N GLN A 278 25.52 37.15 -23.98
CA GLN A 278 26.86 37.72 -23.81
C GLN A 278 27.89 36.93 -24.64
N TYR A 279 27.79 35.60 -24.72
CA TYR A 279 28.70 34.78 -25.51
C TYR A 279 28.55 35.08 -27.01
N ALA A 280 27.31 35.20 -27.51
CA ALA A 280 27.03 35.62 -28.88
C ALA A 280 27.57 37.02 -29.20
N TYR A 281 27.47 37.96 -28.24
CA TYR A 281 28.11 39.28 -28.35
C TYR A 281 29.65 39.16 -28.45
N LEU A 282 30.30 38.40 -27.57
CA LEU A 282 31.76 38.20 -27.61
C LEU A 282 32.22 37.48 -28.90
N LEU A 283 31.41 36.58 -29.47
CA LEU A 283 31.66 35.99 -30.78
C LEU A 283 31.63 37.04 -31.90
N ARG A 284 30.61 37.92 -31.93
CA ARG A 284 30.54 39.03 -32.90
C ARG A 284 31.73 39.97 -32.75
N VAL A 285 32.08 40.37 -31.52
CA VAL A 285 33.26 41.20 -31.23
C VAL A 285 34.54 40.51 -31.71
N SER A 286 34.70 39.21 -31.48
CA SER A 286 35.88 38.46 -31.95
C SER A 286 35.99 38.37 -33.48
N VAL A 287 34.87 38.38 -34.21
CA VAL A 287 34.89 38.48 -35.67
C VAL A 287 35.23 39.90 -36.11
N ALA A 288 34.70 40.93 -35.43
CA ALA A 288 34.96 42.32 -35.76
C ALA A 288 36.42 42.73 -35.49
N ILE A 289 37.01 42.33 -34.35
CA ILE A 289 38.45 42.52 -34.07
C ILE A 289 39.30 41.79 -35.12
N ARG A 290 38.96 40.55 -35.49
CA ARG A 290 39.70 39.81 -36.54
C ARG A 290 39.57 40.42 -37.95
N ARG A 291 38.55 41.26 -38.19
CA ARG A 291 38.46 42.08 -39.41
C ARG A 291 39.37 43.31 -39.29
N GLN A 292 39.36 44.00 -38.16
CA GLN A 292 40.25 45.15 -37.91
C GLN A 292 41.73 44.78 -37.97
N LEU A 293 42.12 43.62 -37.43
CA LEU A 293 43.50 43.09 -37.47
C LEU A 293 44.03 42.81 -38.89
N ARG A 294 43.17 42.80 -39.92
CA ARG A 294 43.57 42.59 -41.33
C ARG A 294 43.71 43.91 -42.11
N ASP A 295 43.28 45.02 -41.51
CA ASP A 295 43.09 46.33 -42.12
C ASP A 295 43.22 47.36 -41.00
N LEU A 296 44.46 47.63 -40.57
CA LEU A 296 44.77 48.58 -39.51
C LEU A 296 44.74 50.03 -40.01
N ASP A 297 44.88 50.24 -41.32
CA ASP A 297 44.82 51.56 -41.96
C ASP A 297 43.40 52.17 -41.88
N GLN A 298 42.34 51.35 -41.98
CA GLN A 298 40.96 51.81 -41.85
C GLN A 298 40.33 51.42 -40.50
N LEU A 299 40.52 52.28 -39.50
CA LEU A 299 39.96 52.07 -38.16
C LEU A 299 38.42 52.23 -38.11
N ARG A 300 37.75 51.26 -37.47
CA ARG A 300 36.27 51.17 -37.42
C ARG A 300 35.76 51.24 -35.99
N LYS A 301 34.67 51.98 -35.77
CA LYS A 301 34.06 52.19 -34.44
C LYS A 301 33.19 51.02 -33.95
N ASP A 302 32.97 50.00 -34.77
CA ASP A 302 32.12 48.84 -34.48
C ASP A 302 32.76 47.85 -33.49
N ASN A 303 34.09 47.81 -33.43
CA ASN A 303 34.88 46.90 -32.60
C ASN A 303 35.70 47.66 -31.53
N PRO A 304 36.05 47.03 -30.39
CA PRO A 304 36.76 47.73 -29.31
C PRO A 304 38.17 48.14 -29.72
N LEU A 305 38.90 47.32 -30.49
CA LEU A 305 40.25 47.66 -30.97
C LEU A 305 40.24 48.95 -31.79
N GLY A 306 39.38 49.06 -32.80
CA GLY A 306 39.25 50.26 -33.61
C GLY A 306 38.75 51.48 -32.83
N ARG A 307 37.94 51.29 -31.76
CA ARG A 307 37.56 52.40 -30.85
C ARG A 307 38.73 52.89 -30.00
N VAL A 308 39.58 52.00 -29.50
CA VAL A 308 40.79 52.34 -28.74
C VAL A 308 41.78 53.06 -29.65
N LEU A 309 42.10 52.47 -30.81
CA LEU A 309 43.03 53.06 -31.78
C LEU A 309 42.55 54.42 -32.33
N LEU A 310 41.23 54.62 -32.52
CA LEU A 310 40.69 55.94 -32.93
C LEU A 310 40.81 57.00 -31.84
N ARG A 311 40.66 56.63 -30.56
CA ARG A 311 40.90 57.57 -29.45
C ARG A 311 42.38 57.92 -29.35
N PHE A 312 43.24 56.92 -29.52
CA PHE A 312 44.69 57.09 -29.56
C PHE A 312 45.16 58.01 -30.71
N GLN A 313 44.67 57.78 -31.93
CA GLN A 313 44.97 58.68 -33.07
C GLN A 313 44.49 60.12 -32.85
N ALA A 314 43.35 60.32 -32.18
CA ALA A 314 42.86 61.67 -31.83
C ALA A 314 43.71 62.38 -30.76
N LEU A 315 44.60 61.64 -30.08
CA LEU A 315 45.56 62.12 -29.07
C LEU A 315 47.00 62.09 -29.59
N ALA A 316 47.21 61.79 -30.88
CA ALA A 316 48.54 61.61 -31.48
C ALA A 316 49.42 62.87 -31.49
N ASP A 317 48.83 64.05 -31.25
CA ASP A 317 49.54 65.34 -31.13
C ASP A 317 49.97 65.68 -29.69
N ASP A 318 49.56 64.92 -28.66
CA ASP A 318 50.00 65.18 -27.29
C ASP A 318 51.51 64.91 -27.13
N SER A 319 52.18 65.78 -26.38
CA SER A 319 53.65 65.95 -26.42
C SER A 319 54.43 65.15 -25.37
N VAL A 320 53.74 64.42 -24.48
CA VAL A 320 54.35 63.66 -23.36
C VAL A 320 54.07 62.16 -23.52
N PRO A 321 55.09 61.30 -23.72
CA PRO A 321 54.92 59.85 -23.89
C PRO A 321 54.12 59.18 -22.77
N GLU A 322 54.40 59.52 -21.52
CA GLU A 322 53.76 58.95 -20.32
C GLU A 322 52.27 59.33 -20.23
N ALA A 323 51.90 60.52 -20.73
CA ALA A 323 50.50 60.92 -20.83
C ALA A 323 49.78 60.13 -21.93
N LEU A 324 50.46 59.84 -23.05
CA LEU A 324 49.90 59.07 -24.15
C LEU A 324 49.66 57.60 -23.76
N GLU A 325 50.58 56.99 -23.00
CA GLU A 325 50.41 55.65 -22.40
C GLU A 325 49.21 55.62 -21.44
N ALA A 326 49.15 56.55 -20.47
CA ALA A 326 48.04 56.62 -19.51
C ALA A 326 46.66 56.82 -20.18
N ARG A 327 46.59 57.56 -21.30
CA ARG A 327 45.36 57.73 -22.10
C ARG A 327 44.98 56.50 -22.90
N LEU A 328 45.97 55.72 -23.33
CA LEU A 328 45.73 54.46 -24.03
C LEU A 328 45.12 53.42 -23.07
N ASP A 329 45.68 53.31 -21.86
CA ASP A 329 45.14 52.48 -20.79
C ASP A 329 43.72 52.92 -20.41
N GLU A 330 43.47 54.22 -20.26
CA GLU A 330 42.12 54.76 -20.04
C GLU A 330 41.13 54.31 -21.15
N ALA A 331 41.57 54.30 -22.41
CA ALA A 331 40.74 53.86 -23.53
C ALA A 331 40.50 52.34 -23.53
N VAL A 332 41.49 51.51 -23.17
CA VAL A 332 41.34 50.05 -23.02
C VAL A 332 40.42 49.72 -21.85
N LEU A 333 40.64 50.32 -20.69
CA LEU A 333 39.81 50.16 -19.48
C LEU A 333 38.36 50.56 -19.74
N ALA A 334 38.09 51.58 -20.56
CA ALA A 334 36.74 51.99 -20.93
C ALA A 334 35.95 50.95 -21.75
N GLU A 335 36.63 49.99 -22.40
CA GLU A 335 35.97 48.93 -23.18
C GLU A 335 35.72 47.64 -22.36
N LEU A 336 36.47 47.38 -21.28
CA LEU A 336 36.30 46.21 -20.41
C LEU A 336 34.85 46.03 -19.91
N PRO A 337 34.13 47.06 -19.39
CA PRO A 337 32.75 46.88 -18.92
C PRO A 337 31.78 46.36 -19.98
N ARG A 338 32.07 46.58 -21.27
CA ARG A 338 31.24 46.10 -22.39
C ARG A 338 31.50 44.63 -22.68
N LEU A 339 32.75 44.17 -22.54
CA LEU A 339 33.14 42.77 -22.65
C LEU A 339 32.65 41.94 -21.44
N GLU A 340 32.52 42.57 -20.28
CA GLU A 340 32.18 41.89 -19.02
C GLU A 340 30.72 41.98 -18.58
N ARG A 341 29.90 42.87 -19.17
CA ARG A 341 28.53 43.23 -18.72
C ARG A 341 27.64 42.09 -18.21
N GLY A 342 27.64 40.92 -18.87
CA GLY A 342 26.81 39.76 -18.46
C GLY A 342 27.43 38.88 -17.35
N GLN A 343 28.75 38.91 -17.17
CA GLN A 343 29.48 37.97 -16.31
C GLN A 343 29.16 38.08 -14.81
N PRO A 344 29.02 39.28 -14.20
CA PRO A 344 28.69 39.39 -12.78
C PRO A 344 27.35 38.75 -12.44
N LEU A 345 26.35 38.90 -13.32
CA LEU A 345 25.03 38.32 -13.13
C LEU A 345 25.05 36.79 -13.24
N VAL A 346 25.72 36.23 -14.25
CA VAL A 346 25.87 34.76 -14.38
C VAL A 346 26.64 34.19 -13.18
N LYS A 347 27.70 34.87 -12.72
CA LYS A 347 28.46 34.49 -11.52
C LYS A 347 27.60 34.51 -10.24
N LEU A 348 26.78 35.54 -10.07
CA LEU A 348 25.86 35.66 -8.93
C LEU A 348 24.83 34.53 -8.94
N LEU A 349 24.17 34.28 -10.07
CA LEU A 349 23.16 33.24 -10.20
C LEU A 349 23.75 31.84 -9.99
N ALA A 350 24.97 31.58 -10.50
CA ALA A 350 25.70 30.34 -10.24
C ALA A 350 26.00 30.10 -8.75
N ALA A 351 26.30 31.16 -8.00
CA ALA A 351 26.58 31.09 -6.56
C ALA A 351 25.32 31.02 -5.69
N VAL A 352 24.21 31.62 -6.14
CA VAL A 352 22.93 31.67 -5.40
C VAL A 352 22.10 30.40 -5.61
N ALA A 353 22.18 29.74 -6.77
CA ALA A 353 21.37 28.53 -7.05
C ALA A 353 21.57 27.38 -6.03
N PRO A 354 22.79 27.03 -5.55
CA PRO A 354 22.97 26.03 -4.51
C PRO A 354 22.43 26.48 -3.14
N LEU A 355 22.54 27.77 -2.82
CA LEU A 355 22.02 28.35 -1.56
C LEU A 355 20.49 28.32 -1.53
N LEU A 356 19.83 28.53 -2.67
CA LEU A 356 18.38 28.33 -2.81
C LEU A 356 17.99 26.85 -2.75
N GLY A 357 18.82 25.93 -3.26
CA GLY A 357 18.64 24.49 -3.05
C GLY A 357 18.65 24.12 -1.55
N LEU A 358 19.59 24.70 -0.78
CA LEU A 358 19.66 24.54 0.67
C LEU A 358 18.49 25.22 1.41
N LEU A 359 17.99 26.36 0.94
CA LEU A 359 16.72 26.92 1.44
C LEU A 359 15.57 25.92 1.22
N GLY A 360 15.55 25.26 0.06
CA GLY A 360 14.62 24.18 -0.25
C GLY A 360 14.66 23.02 0.75
N THR A 361 15.85 22.57 1.17
CA THR A 361 15.96 21.52 2.20
C THR A 361 15.36 21.94 3.53
N VAL A 362 15.64 23.16 3.99
CA VAL A 362 15.09 23.69 5.23
C VAL A 362 13.56 23.76 5.15
N THR A 363 13.00 24.25 4.04
CA THR A 363 11.53 24.30 3.87
C THR A 363 10.87 22.92 3.81
N GLY A 364 11.46 21.95 3.11
CA GLY A 364 10.95 20.57 3.06
C GLY A 364 11.00 19.86 4.41
N MET A 365 12.07 20.07 5.19
CA MET A 365 12.17 19.56 6.56
C MET A 365 11.16 20.22 7.50
N ILE A 366 10.88 21.52 7.38
CA ILE A 366 9.83 22.20 8.15
C ILE A 366 8.46 21.58 7.86
N VAL A 367 8.11 21.36 6.58
CA VAL A 367 6.86 20.69 6.19
C VAL A 367 6.79 19.26 6.74
N THR A 368 7.90 18.53 6.71
CA THR A 368 8.00 17.17 7.28
C THR A 368 7.70 17.17 8.79
N PHE A 369 8.35 18.05 9.56
CA PHE A 369 8.10 18.15 11.01
C PHE A 369 6.69 18.65 11.35
N GLN A 370 6.10 19.51 10.51
CA GLN A 370 4.69 19.91 10.65
C GLN A 370 3.75 18.73 10.43
N ALA A 371 3.98 17.90 9.41
CA ALA A 371 3.20 16.68 9.18
C ALA A 371 3.27 15.72 10.38
N ILE A 372 4.48 15.47 10.93
CA ILE A 372 4.67 14.66 12.14
C ILE A 372 3.89 15.24 13.34
N THR A 373 3.84 16.57 13.46
CA THR A 373 3.16 17.24 14.58
C THR A 373 1.63 17.12 14.49
N VAL A 374 1.07 17.11 13.27
CA VAL A 374 -0.38 17.07 13.04
C VAL A 374 -0.93 15.65 12.96
N PHE A 375 -0.23 14.75 12.28
CA PHE A 375 -0.69 13.37 11.99
C PHE A 375 0.07 12.29 12.79
N GLY A 376 1.03 12.69 13.64
CA GLY A 376 1.93 11.76 14.31
C GLY A 376 2.89 11.08 13.33
N THR A 377 3.49 9.97 13.75
CA THR A 377 4.31 9.11 12.88
C THR A 377 3.49 8.01 12.18
N GLY A 378 2.15 8.16 12.14
CA GLY A 378 1.23 7.13 11.64
C GLY A 378 1.15 7.01 10.12
N ASP A 379 1.49 8.08 9.39
CA ASP A 379 1.52 8.11 7.93
C ASP A 379 2.94 8.44 7.40
N PRO A 380 3.73 7.42 7.03
CA PRO A 380 5.05 7.61 6.43
C PRO A 380 5.03 8.30 5.05
N GLN A 381 3.91 8.28 4.31
CA GLN A 381 3.83 8.84 2.96
C GLN A 381 3.81 10.38 3.00
N LEU A 382 3.06 10.97 3.94
CA LEU A 382 3.08 12.42 4.20
C LEU A 382 4.48 12.89 4.61
N MET A 383 5.20 12.11 5.43
CA MET A 383 6.58 12.40 5.81
C MET A 383 7.55 12.30 4.61
N ALA A 384 7.40 11.27 3.77
CA ALA A 384 8.23 11.08 2.59
C ALA A 384 8.12 12.23 1.57
N GLY A 385 6.95 12.87 1.46
CA GLY A 385 6.73 14.02 0.57
C GLY A 385 7.65 15.21 0.88
N GLY A 386 7.72 15.64 2.14
CA GLY A 386 8.57 16.77 2.55
C GLY A 386 10.07 16.48 2.45
N ILE A 387 10.48 15.23 2.70
CA ILE A 387 11.86 14.76 2.50
C ILE A 387 12.20 14.75 1.00
N SER A 388 11.31 14.27 0.13
CA SER A 388 11.54 14.29 -1.32
C SER A 388 11.67 15.71 -1.86
N GLN A 389 10.82 16.65 -1.42
CA GLN A 389 10.95 18.08 -1.74
C GLN A 389 12.34 18.62 -1.39
N ALA A 390 12.82 18.34 -0.17
CA ALA A 390 14.15 18.76 0.28
C ALA A 390 15.28 18.21 -0.63
N LEU A 391 15.23 16.91 -0.95
CA LEU A 391 16.23 16.29 -1.81
C LEU A 391 16.19 16.84 -3.24
N VAL A 392 15.00 16.97 -3.85
CA VAL A 392 14.88 17.46 -5.22
C VAL A 392 15.32 18.92 -5.35
N THR A 393 14.94 19.81 -4.42
CA THR A 393 15.39 21.22 -4.47
C THR A 393 16.92 21.34 -4.46
N THR A 394 17.63 20.48 -3.72
CA THR A 394 19.10 20.40 -3.73
C THR A 394 19.62 20.00 -5.11
N VAL A 395 19.05 18.95 -5.70
CA VAL A 395 19.41 18.46 -7.04
C VAL A 395 19.17 19.52 -8.11
N LEU A 396 18.03 20.22 -8.07
CA LEU A 396 17.72 21.34 -8.98
C LEU A 396 18.71 22.50 -8.81
N GLY A 397 19.11 22.82 -7.58
CA GLY A 397 20.13 23.82 -7.27
C GLY A 397 21.49 23.49 -7.92
N LEU A 398 21.93 22.24 -7.82
CA LEU A 398 23.19 21.77 -8.42
C LEU A 398 23.13 21.67 -9.95
N ILE A 399 22.05 21.10 -10.50
CA ILE A 399 21.82 21.02 -11.95
C ILE A 399 21.76 22.42 -12.58
N THR A 400 21.29 23.42 -11.84
CA THR A 400 21.28 24.82 -12.28
C THR A 400 22.64 25.49 -12.16
N ALA A 401 23.33 25.30 -11.03
CA ALA A 401 24.59 25.97 -10.74
C ALA A 401 25.74 25.53 -11.65
N VAL A 402 25.88 24.22 -11.90
CA VAL A 402 27.03 23.66 -12.63
C VAL A 402 27.13 24.21 -14.07
N PRO A 403 26.06 24.22 -14.90
CA PRO A 403 26.10 24.85 -16.22
C PRO A 403 26.42 26.34 -16.19
N LEU A 404 25.91 27.08 -15.18
CA LEU A 404 26.20 28.51 -15.03
C LEU A 404 27.67 28.77 -14.68
N LEU A 405 28.31 27.92 -13.88
CA LEU A 405 29.76 28.00 -13.59
C LEU A 405 30.60 27.75 -14.84
N PHE A 406 30.26 26.74 -15.65
CA PHE A 406 30.92 26.52 -16.94
C PHE A 406 30.74 27.71 -17.89
N ALA A 407 29.52 28.24 -17.99
CA ALA A 407 29.23 29.40 -18.82
C ALA A 407 29.98 30.66 -18.35
N GLN A 408 30.03 30.92 -17.04
CA GLN A 408 30.78 32.02 -16.44
C GLN A 408 32.28 31.91 -16.73
N THR A 409 32.84 30.70 -16.61
CA THR A 409 34.25 30.43 -16.90
C THR A 409 34.57 30.65 -18.37
N ALA A 410 33.72 30.15 -19.27
CA ALA A 410 33.87 30.33 -20.72
C ALA A 410 33.78 31.81 -21.14
N LEU A 411 32.83 32.56 -20.57
CA LEU A 411 32.69 34.01 -20.78
C LEU A 411 33.91 34.78 -20.30
N ALA A 412 34.39 34.51 -19.07
CA ALA A 412 35.54 35.19 -18.49
C ALA A 412 36.82 34.92 -19.29
N GLY A 413 37.08 33.66 -19.66
CA GLY A 413 38.21 33.30 -20.51
C GLY A 413 38.14 33.98 -21.88
N ARG A 414 36.96 34.03 -22.49
CA ARG A 414 36.74 34.70 -23.79
C ARG A 414 36.95 36.22 -23.71
N SER A 415 36.46 36.85 -22.64
CA SER A 415 36.59 38.29 -22.39
C SER A 415 38.05 38.69 -22.19
N ARG A 416 38.78 38.00 -21.30
CA ARG A 416 40.21 38.25 -21.05
C ARG A 416 41.05 38.10 -22.32
N HIS A 417 40.79 37.06 -23.12
CA HIS A 417 41.48 36.89 -24.40
C HIS A 417 41.21 38.05 -25.38
N LEU A 418 39.97 38.55 -25.46
CA LEU A 418 39.64 39.69 -26.33
C LEU A 418 40.22 41.00 -25.80
N ALA A 419 40.25 41.21 -24.48
CA ALA A 419 40.90 42.34 -23.83
C ALA A 419 42.41 42.35 -24.13
N GLY A 420 43.12 41.24 -23.87
CA GLY A 420 44.56 41.14 -24.15
C GLY A 420 44.94 41.29 -25.62
N VAL A 421 44.05 40.93 -26.56
CA VAL A 421 44.24 41.23 -27.99
C VAL A 421 44.06 42.71 -28.29
N VAL A 422 43.16 43.43 -27.62
CA VAL A 422 43.01 44.89 -27.77
C VAL A 422 44.23 45.61 -27.17
N GLU A 423 44.60 45.24 -25.95
CA GLU A 423 45.74 45.78 -25.18
C GLU A 423 47.07 45.59 -25.92
N GLY A 424 47.42 44.35 -26.30
CA GLY A 424 48.70 44.09 -26.98
C GLY A 424 48.84 44.76 -28.36
N GLN A 425 47.72 45.05 -29.05
CA GLN A 425 47.74 45.81 -30.31
C GLN A 425 47.77 47.32 -30.08
N ALA A 426 47.11 47.79 -29.03
CA ALA A 426 47.21 49.18 -28.58
C ALA A 426 48.67 49.51 -28.20
N SER A 427 49.32 48.67 -27.38
CA SER A 427 50.73 48.84 -27.02
C SER A 427 51.68 48.77 -28.22
N ALA A 428 51.39 47.93 -29.22
CA ALA A 428 52.18 47.88 -30.45
C ALA A 428 52.09 49.19 -31.25
N ALA A 429 50.88 49.77 -31.38
CA ALA A 429 50.70 51.06 -32.05
C ALA A 429 51.37 52.23 -31.28
N LEU A 430 51.37 52.17 -29.94
CA LEU A 430 52.13 53.11 -29.10
C LEU A 430 53.64 53.00 -29.35
N ALA A 431 54.18 51.78 -29.36
CA ALA A 431 55.60 51.55 -29.60
C ALA A 431 56.04 52.09 -30.97
N GLU A 432 55.30 51.76 -32.04
CA GLU A 432 55.58 52.25 -33.40
C GLU A 432 55.55 53.79 -33.46
N GLN A 433 54.60 54.45 -32.80
CA GLN A 433 54.51 55.91 -32.79
C GLN A 433 55.61 56.58 -31.95
N LEU A 434 56.10 55.92 -30.89
CA LEU A 434 57.26 56.39 -30.11
C LEU A 434 58.58 56.21 -30.86
N GLU A 435 58.75 55.11 -31.61
CA GLU A 435 59.91 54.89 -32.48
C GLU A 435 59.98 55.96 -33.59
N HIS A 436 58.86 56.24 -34.27
CA HIS A 436 58.79 57.32 -35.28
C HIS A 436 59.06 58.73 -34.71
N ARG A 437 58.90 58.93 -33.39
CA ARG A 437 59.20 60.20 -32.70
C ARG A 437 60.66 60.34 -32.25
N GLN A 438 61.49 59.30 -32.26
CA GLN A 438 62.91 59.43 -31.94
C GLN A 438 63.69 60.01 -33.14
N PRO A 439 64.20 61.25 -33.09
CA PRO A 439 65.00 61.76 -34.18
C PRO A 439 66.37 61.07 -34.16
N VAL A 440 66.77 60.49 -35.28
CA VAL A 440 68.10 59.89 -35.47
C VAL A 440 69.16 60.96 -35.18
N SER A 441 69.84 60.82 -34.03
CA SER A 441 70.87 61.74 -33.58
C SER A 441 72.15 61.55 -34.40
N HIS A 442 72.22 62.23 -35.55
CA HIS A 442 73.44 62.28 -36.36
C HIS A 442 74.62 62.81 -35.52
N PRO A 443 75.73 62.06 -35.40
CA PRO A 443 76.95 62.55 -34.77
C PRO A 443 77.67 63.52 -35.71
N ALA A 444 77.22 64.76 -35.74
CA ALA A 444 77.80 65.81 -36.57
C ALA A 444 79.20 66.22 -36.09
N GLY A 445 80.20 65.77 -36.86
CA GLY A 445 81.55 66.31 -37.03
C GLY A 445 82.19 67.18 -35.93
N ARG A 446 83.22 66.63 -35.28
CA ARG A 446 84.36 67.41 -34.76
C ARG A 446 85.68 66.91 -35.33
N LEU A 447 85.99 67.36 -36.55
CA LEU A 447 87.32 67.29 -37.16
C LEU A 447 87.75 68.70 -37.55
N HIS A 448 88.56 69.34 -36.69
CA HIS A 448 89.35 70.59 -36.87
C HIS A 448 89.89 70.95 -35.45
N ARG A 449 91.15 71.28 -35.16
CA ARG A 449 92.41 71.44 -35.92
C ARG A 449 93.59 71.14 -34.97
N ALA A 450 94.66 70.50 -35.44
CA ALA A 450 95.97 70.51 -34.76
C ALA A 450 97.12 70.11 -35.72
N ALA A 451 97.42 70.95 -36.71
CA ALA A 451 98.65 70.87 -37.51
C ALA A 451 99.04 72.27 -38.03
N THR A 452 100.35 72.47 -38.21
CA THR A 452 101.05 73.63 -38.80
C THR A 452 100.99 74.99 -38.06
N LEU A 453 102.01 75.23 -37.23
CA LEU A 453 102.97 76.36 -37.25
C LEU A 453 104.27 75.75 -36.65
N ALA A 454 105.37 75.59 -37.39
CA ALA A 454 106.27 76.62 -37.90
C ALA A 454 107.09 77.27 -36.77
#